data_AF-A0A1B6IC72-F1
#
_entry.id   AF-A0A1B6IC72-F1
#
_cell.length_a   1.000
_cell.length_b   1.000
_cell.length_c   1.000
_cell.angle_alpha   90.00
_cell.angle_beta   90.00
_cell.angle_gamma   90.00
#
_symmetry.space_group_name_H-M   'P 1'
#
loop_
_entity.id
_entity.type
_entity.pdbx_description
1 polymer ?
#
loop_
_entity_poly.entity_id
_entity_poly.type
_entity_poly.pdbx_seq_one_letter_code
_entity_poly.pdbx_strand_id
1 'polypeptide(L)'
;MTQPHSKKRVCYYYDSDIGNYYYGQGHPMKPHRIRMTHNLLLNYGLYRKMEIYRPHKATAEEMTKFHSDDYIRFLRSIRPDNMSEYNKQMQRFNVGEDCP
;
A
#
# COMPACT_ATOMS: atom_id res chain seq x y z
N MET A 1 -8.13 27.83 -32.18
CA MET A 1 -9.28 26.93 -31.92
C MET A 1 -8.88 25.98 -30.81
N THR A 2 -9.36 26.17 -29.59
CA THR A 2 -9.11 25.27 -28.45
C THR A 2 -9.96 24.01 -28.64
N GLN A 3 -9.33 22.84 -28.73
CA GLN A 3 -10.08 21.58 -28.75
C GLN A 3 -10.87 21.43 -27.44
N PRO A 4 -12.16 21.06 -27.48
CA PRO A 4 -12.90 20.75 -26.27
C PRO A 4 -12.25 19.55 -25.59
N HIS A 5 -11.92 19.69 -24.30
CA HIS A 5 -11.27 18.62 -23.55
C HIS A 5 -12.26 17.46 -23.42
N SER A 6 -12.00 16.34 -24.13
CA SER A 6 -12.81 15.14 -23.99
C SER A 6 -12.67 14.57 -22.57
N LYS A 7 -13.73 13.95 -22.05
CA LYS A 7 -13.68 13.29 -20.73
C LYS A 7 -12.63 12.19 -20.77
N LYS A 8 -11.60 12.31 -19.93
CA LYS A 8 -10.55 11.30 -19.81
C LYS A 8 -11.11 10.05 -19.14
N ARG A 9 -10.69 8.88 -19.62
CA ARG A 9 -10.94 7.60 -18.95
C ARG A 9 -10.10 7.54 -17.66
N VAL A 10 -10.70 7.07 -16.58
CA VAL A 10 -10.06 6.96 -15.25
C VAL A 10 -10.17 5.52 -14.77
N CYS A 11 -9.04 4.97 -14.33
CA CYS A 11 -8.97 3.70 -13.63
C CYS A 11 -8.63 3.94 -12.16
N TYR A 12 -9.35 3.31 -11.25
CA TYR A 12 -9.19 3.44 -9.81
C TYR A 12 -8.89 2.08 -9.19
N TYR A 13 -7.80 1.98 -8.43
CA TYR A 13 -7.37 0.72 -7.81
C TYR A 13 -7.69 0.71 -6.32
N TYR A 14 -8.34 -0.35 -5.86
CA TYR A 14 -8.68 -0.53 -4.45
C TYR A 14 -8.76 -2.00 -4.08
N ASP A 15 -8.16 -2.35 -2.95
CA ASP A 15 -8.33 -3.63 -2.27
C ASP A 15 -8.98 -3.39 -0.91
N SER A 16 -10.03 -4.15 -0.58
CA SER A 16 -10.78 -3.98 0.68
C SER A 16 -9.92 -4.19 1.93
N ASP A 17 -8.87 -5.01 1.84
CA ASP A 17 -8.05 -5.41 2.97
C ASP A 17 -7.10 -4.29 3.43
N ILE A 18 -6.81 -3.31 2.55
CA ILE A 18 -5.86 -2.21 2.86
C ILE A 18 -6.23 -1.44 4.13
N GLY A 19 -7.52 -1.30 4.42
CA GLY A 19 -8.01 -0.58 5.60
C GLY A 19 -7.87 -1.32 6.92
N ASN A 20 -7.46 -2.60 6.90
CA ASN A 20 -7.31 -3.45 8.09
C ASN A 20 -5.86 -3.52 8.59
N TYR A 21 -4.88 -3.10 7.78
CA TYR A 21 -3.48 -3.06 8.23
C TYR A 21 -3.29 -1.98 9.31
N TYR A 22 -2.52 -2.32 10.34
CA TYR A 22 -2.35 -1.50 11.53
C TYR A 22 -0.86 -1.36 11.87
N TYR A 23 -0.37 -0.12 11.87
CA TYR A 23 1.02 0.22 12.17
C TYR A 23 1.35 0.18 13.67
N GLY A 24 0.40 -0.13 14.55
CA GLY A 24 0.61 -0.09 15.99
C GLY A 24 0.00 1.12 16.69
N GLN A 25 0.02 1.06 18.02
CA GLN A 25 -0.54 2.07 18.90
C GLN A 25 0.28 3.37 18.79
N GLY A 26 -0.39 4.52 18.80
CA GLY A 26 0.25 5.83 18.69
C GLY A 26 0.77 6.20 17.30
N HIS A 27 1.03 5.24 16.41
CA HIS A 27 1.63 5.54 15.09
C HIS A 27 0.70 6.38 14.19
N PRO A 28 1.16 7.47 13.56
CA PRO A 28 0.28 8.39 12.81
C PRO A 28 -0.22 7.83 11.48
N MET A 29 0.49 6.88 10.87
CA MET A 29 0.04 6.24 9.62
C MET A 29 -1.15 5.31 9.88
N LYS A 30 -2.33 5.67 9.38
CA LYS A 30 -3.56 4.88 9.48
C LYS A 30 -4.07 4.45 8.10
N PRO A 31 -3.78 3.22 7.63
CA PRO A 31 -4.26 2.70 6.33
C PRO A 31 -5.78 2.77 6.16
N HIS A 32 -6.53 2.78 7.27
CA HIS A 32 -7.98 3.01 7.32
C HIS A 32 -8.44 4.25 6.53
N ARG A 33 -7.62 5.29 6.43
CA ARG A 33 -7.92 6.50 5.63
C ARG A 33 -8.26 6.17 4.16
N ILE A 34 -7.65 5.14 3.58
CA ILE A 34 -7.91 4.70 2.21
C ILE A 34 -9.32 4.11 2.10
N ARG A 35 -9.76 3.33 3.09
CA ARG A 35 -11.15 2.82 3.16
C ARG A 35 -12.16 3.96 3.34
N MET A 36 -11.84 4.97 4.15
CA MET A 36 -12.69 6.16 4.29
C MET A 36 -12.86 6.90 2.95
N THR A 37 -11.77 7.15 2.22
CA THR A 37 -11.82 7.77 0.88
C THR A 37 -12.65 6.94 -0.10
N HIS A 38 -12.45 5.62 -0.12
CA HIS A 38 -13.24 4.72 -0.97
C HIS A 38 -14.74 4.82 -0.68
N ASN A 39 -15.14 4.79 0.60
CA ASN A 39 -16.54 4.89 0.99
C ASN A 39 -17.17 6.23 0.61
N LEU A 40 -16.47 7.34 0.80
CA LEU A 40 -16.97 8.66 0.35
C LEU A 40 -17.21 8.67 -1.16
N LEU A 41 -16.23 8.19 -1.92
CA LEU A 41 -16.28 8.10 -3.37
C LEU A 41 -17.47 7.25 -3.87
N LEU A 42 -17.77 6.14 -3.19
CA LEU A 42 -18.95 5.32 -3.48
C LEU A 42 -20.25 6.08 -3.23
N ASN A 43 -20.37 6.74 -2.07
CA ASN A 43 -21.57 7.49 -1.69
C ASN A 43 -21.81 8.72 -2.57
N TYR A 44 -20.75 9.37 -3.07
CA TYR A 44 -20.87 10.42 -4.09
C TYR A 44 -21.21 9.87 -5.49
N GLY A 45 -21.29 8.54 -5.66
CA GLY A 45 -21.64 7.91 -6.92
C GLY A 45 -20.54 8.00 -7.99
N LEU A 46 -19.31 8.34 -7.61
CA LEU A 46 -18.20 8.53 -8.54
C LEU A 46 -17.74 7.22 -9.19
N TYR A 47 -18.00 6.07 -8.54
CA TYR A 47 -17.74 4.75 -9.09
C TYR A 47 -18.42 4.51 -10.45
N ARG A 48 -19.52 5.22 -10.73
CA ARG A 48 -20.25 5.13 -12.01
C ARG A 48 -19.52 5.83 -13.17
N LYS A 49 -18.44 6.57 -12.88
CA LYS A 49 -17.72 7.42 -13.85
C LYS A 49 -16.29 6.95 -14.12
N MET A 50 -15.88 5.81 -13.57
CA MET A 50 -14.54 5.26 -13.69
C MET A 50 -14.55 3.74 -13.59
N GLU A 51 -13.46 3.11 -14.05
CA GLU A 51 -13.28 1.67 -13.95
C GLU A 51 -12.57 1.33 -12.65
N ILE A 52 -13.15 0.45 -11.83
CA ILE A 52 -12.59 0.06 -10.53
C ILE A 52 -11.95 -1.32 -10.65
N TYR A 53 -10.68 -1.41 -10.24
CA TYR A 53 -9.90 -2.63 -10.28
C TYR A 53 -9.39 -3.02 -8.89
N ARG A 54 -9.39 -4.32 -8.59
CA ARG A 54 -8.64 -4.86 -7.46
C ARG A 54 -7.19 -5.08 -7.90
N PRO A 55 -6.19 -4.46 -7.26
CA PRO A 55 -4.79 -4.71 -7.60
C PRO A 55 -4.38 -6.14 -7.25
N HIS A 56 -3.46 -6.71 -8.01
CA HIS A 56 -2.79 -7.96 -7.63
C HIS A 56 -1.68 -7.67 -6.60
N LYS A 57 -1.28 -8.68 -5.83
CA LYS A 57 -0.11 -8.56 -4.94
C LYS A 57 1.15 -8.61 -5.79
N ALA A 58 1.94 -7.53 -5.75
CA ALA A 58 3.21 -7.47 -6.45
C ALA A 58 4.14 -8.61 -6.02
N THR A 59 4.83 -9.20 -6.99
CA THR A 59 5.77 -10.31 -6.79
C THR A 59 7.12 -9.80 -6.31
N ALA A 60 7.93 -10.69 -5.72
CA ALA A 60 9.30 -10.34 -5.35
C ALA A 60 10.13 -9.91 -6.59
N GLU A 61 9.93 -10.56 -7.73
CA GLU A 61 10.59 -10.22 -9.00
C GLU A 61 10.26 -8.79 -9.46
N GLU A 62 9.02 -8.35 -9.30
CA GLU A 62 8.64 -6.97 -9.63
C GLU A 62 9.25 -5.96 -8.66
N MET A 63 9.29 -6.27 -7.37
CA MET A 63 9.86 -5.39 -6.36
C MET A 63 11.39 -5.25 -6.51
N THR A 64 12.10 -6.32 -6.88
CA THR A 64 13.56 -6.31 -7.03
C THR A 64 14.06 -5.68 -8.33
N LYS A 65 13.15 -5.22 -9.21
CA LYS A 65 13.51 -4.32 -10.32
C LYS A 65 14.15 -3.00 -9.84
N PHE A 66 13.90 -2.62 -8.59
CA PHE A 66 14.49 -1.43 -7.97
C PHE A 66 15.15 -1.74 -6.62
N HIS A 67 14.47 -2.49 -5.75
CA HIS A 67 14.99 -2.82 -4.43
C HIS A 67 16.03 -3.94 -4.48
N SER A 68 16.94 -3.99 -3.51
CA SER A 68 17.88 -5.10 -3.41
C SER A 68 17.19 -6.41 -3.02
N ASP A 69 17.72 -7.53 -3.54
CA ASP A 69 17.19 -8.87 -3.25
C ASP A 69 17.19 -9.18 -1.76
N ASP A 70 18.23 -8.76 -1.02
CA ASP A 70 18.36 -9.00 0.41
C ASP A 70 17.32 -8.23 1.24
N TYR A 71 16.97 -7.01 0.83
CA TYR A 71 15.90 -6.22 1.45
C TYR A 71 14.53 -6.85 1.23
N ILE A 72 14.20 -7.25 0.00
CA ILE A 72 12.89 -7.89 -0.29
C ILE A 72 12.77 -9.25 0.41
N ARG A 73 13.86 -10.03 0.49
CA ARG A 73 13.88 -11.28 1.29
C ARG A 73 13.66 -11.01 2.77
N PHE A 74 14.24 -9.94 3.31
CA PHE A 74 14.02 -9.52 4.70
C PHE A 74 12.55 -9.15 4.94
N LEU A 75 11.96 -8.26 4.13
CA LEU A 75 10.55 -7.87 4.27
C LEU A 75 9.58 -9.04 4.16
N ARG A 76 9.90 -10.04 3.33
CA ARG A 76 9.10 -11.26 3.21
C ARG A 76 9.19 -12.18 4.44
N SER A 77 10.27 -12.11 5.21
CA SER A 77 10.58 -13.05 6.30
C SER A 77 10.25 -12.50 7.68
N ILE A 78 10.43 -11.19 7.88
CA ILE A 78 10.22 -10.51 9.17
C ILE A 78 8.75 -10.54 9.58
N ARG A 79 8.52 -10.81 10.86
CA ARG A 79 7.20 -10.87 11.50
C ARG A 79 7.34 -10.48 12.98
N PRO A 80 6.25 -10.08 13.66
CA PRO A 80 6.33 -9.71 15.08
C PRO A 80 6.90 -10.81 16.00
N ASP A 81 6.68 -12.09 15.67
CA ASP A 81 7.12 -13.24 16.45
C ASP A 81 8.62 -13.52 16.34
N ASN A 82 9.29 -13.08 15.26
CA ASN A 82 10.71 -13.34 15.02
C ASN A 82 11.61 -12.10 15.08
N MET A 83 11.09 -10.92 15.48
CA MET A 83 11.86 -9.66 15.48
C MET A 83 13.21 -9.76 16.21
N SER A 84 13.26 -10.49 17.33
CA SER A 84 14.47 -10.66 18.13
C SER A 84 15.62 -11.35 17.37
N GLU A 85 15.31 -12.21 16.39
CA GLU A 85 16.29 -12.91 15.54
C GLU A 85 16.86 -11.99 14.44
N TYR A 86 16.17 -10.88 14.14
CA TYR A 86 16.46 -10.00 13.01
C TYR A 86 17.00 -8.61 13.42
N ASN A 87 17.39 -8.40 14.68
CA ASN A 87 17.85 -7.09 15.19
C ASN A 87 18.88 -6.39 14.30
N LYS A 88 19.88 -7.12 13.78
CA LYS A 88 20.92 -6.56 12.88
C LYS A 88 20.33 -6.10 11.55
N GLN A 89 19.45 -6.89 10.96
CA GLN A 89 18.79 -6.58 9.69
C GLN A 89 17.79 -5.42 9.86
N MET A 90 17.04 -5.40 10.96
CA MET A 90 16.13 -4.31 11.31
C MET A 90 16.86 -2.96 11.37
N GLN A 91 18.01 -2.91 12.06
CA GLN A 91 18.85 -1.71 12.09
C GLN A 91 19.38 -1.35 10.69
N ARG A 92 19.87 -2.33 9.93
CA ARG A 92 20.39 -2.12 8.57
C ARG A 92 19.34 -1.58 7.59
N PHE A 93 18.10 -2.06 7.70
CA PHE A 93 17.00 -1.73 6.79
C PHE A 93 16.04 -0.68 7.35
N ASN A 94 16.35 -0.09 8.51
CA ASN A 94 15.57 0.96 9.16
C ASN A 94 14.09 0.57 9.41
N VAL A 95 13.87 -0.63 9.93
CA VAL A 95 12.56 -1.18 10.31
C VAL A 95 12.51 -1.37 11.84
N GLY A 96 11.44 -0.91 12.49
CA GLY A 96 11.30 -0.91 13.94
C GLY A 96 10.49 0.28 14.46
N GLU A 97 11.15 1.40 14.76
CA GLU A 97 10.53 2.53 15.46
C GLU A 97 9.50 3.30 14.60
N ASP A 98 9.98 4.10 13.65
CA ASP A 98 9.13 4.89 12.74
C ASP A 98 8.49 4.04 11.62
N CYS A 99 9.07 2.86 11.38
CA CYS A 99 8.62 1.90 10.37
C CYS A 99 8.38 0.54 11.04
N PRO A 100 7.37 0.40 11.90
CA PRO A 100 7.05 -0.84 12.62
C PRO A 100 6.48 -1.94 11.72
#